data_AF-A0A822XH86-F1
#
_entry.id   AF-A0A822XH86-F1
#
_cell.length_a   1.000
_cell.length_b   1.000
_cell.length_c   1.000
_cell.angle_alpha   90.00
_cell.angle_beta   90.00
_cell.angle_gamma   90.00
#
_symmetry.space_group_name_H-M   'P 1'
#
loop_
_entity.id
_entity.type
_entity.pdbx_description
1 polymer ?
#
loop_
_entity_poly.entity_id
_entity_poly.type
_entity_poly.pdbx_seq_one_letter_code
_entity_poly.pdbx_strand_id
1 'polypeptide(L)'
;MEKAIDDGVNVISMSLGGGIADYYNDSVAVGASAAMERGILVSCSAGNAGPNYYSCLSNVAPWITTIGADTLDRDFPAYVSLENGKNFSDVSLYSGKPLPDSLMEFIYTGNATNVTNENLCMVGTLIPEKVAGKIVLCDQGINARVQKGSS
;
A
#
# COMPACT_ATOMS: atom_id res chain seq x y z
N MET A 1 13.87 20.75 -8.35
CA MET A 1 12.99 21.17 -9.47
C MET A 1 13.72 22.14 -10.39
N GLU A 2 14.39 23.16 -9.86
CA GLU A 2 15.21 24.13 -10.61
C GLU A 2 16.15 23.48 -11.64
N LYS A 3 16.90 22.45 -11.24
CA LYS A 3 17.78 21.75 -12.20
C LYS A 3 17.02 21.14 -13.39
N ALA A 4 15.84 20.57 -13.16
CA ALA A 4 15.02 20.00 -14.24
C ALA A 4 14.48 21.10 -15.18
N ILE A 5 14.17 22.27 -14.62
CA ILE A 5 13.81 23.45 -15.39
C ILE A 5 14.97 23.90 -16.29
N ASP A 6 16.19 24.01 -15.73
CA ASP A 6 17.38 24.39 -16.47
C ASP A 6 17.77 23.38 -17.55
N ASP A 7 17.50 22.09 -17.29
CA ASP A 7 17.69 21.01 -18.25
C ASP A 7 16.63 21.00 -19.36
N GLY A 8 15.64 21.90 -19.31
CA GLY A 8 14.67 22.12 -20.39
C GLY A 8 13.62 21.03 -20.52
N VAL A 9 13.24 20.36 -19.42
CA VAL A 9 12.19 19.32 -19.46
C VAL A 9 10.83 19.91 -19.80
N ASN A 10 9.95 19.11 -20.39
CA ASN A 10 8.57 19.54 -20.71
C ASN A 10 7.55 19.19 -19.62
N VAL A 11 7.82 18.13 -18.84
CA VAL A 11 6.95 17.63 -17.78
C VAL A 11 7.80 17.19 -16.60
N ILE A 12 7.35 17.51 -15.39
CA ILE A 12 7.91 17.04 -14.13
C ILE A 12 6.88 16.13 -13.47
N SER A 13 7.26 14.88 -13.21
CA SER A 13 6.45 13.90 -12.50
C SER A 13 7.02 13.66 -11.11
N MET A 14 6.19 13.88 -10.07
CA MET A 14 6.60 13.80 -8.67
C MET A 14 5.62 12.98 -7.84
N SER A 15 6.02 11.76 -7.46
CA SER A 15 5.24 10.88 -6.58
C SER A 15 5.62 11.09 -5.11
N LEU A 16 5.56 12.33 -4.65
CA LEU A 16 5.82 12.71 -3.27
C LEU A 16 4.90 13.85 -2.85
N GLY A 17 4.77 14.06 -1.55
CA GLY A 17 3.95 15.12 -0.99
C GLY A 17 4.19 15.22 0.51
N GLY A 18 3.91 16.40 1.06
CA GLY A 18 3.87 16.65 2.50
C GLY A 18 2.45 16.81 3.02
N GLY A 19 2.31 17.18 4.28
CA GLY A 19 1.04 17.68 4.79
C GLY A 19 0.64 18.99 4.11
N ILE A 20 -0.58 19.45 4.39
CA ILE A 20 -1.05 20.76 3.91
C ILE A 20 -0.24 21.86 4.60
N ALA A 21 0.40 22.71 3.82
CA ALA A 21 1.08 23.92 4.26
C ALA A 21 0.68 25.09 3.34
N ASP A 22 0.89 26.31 3.82
CA ASP A 22 0.74 27.49 2.97
C ASP A 22 1.72 27.42 1.79
N TYR A 23 1.30 27.88 0.60
CA TYR A 23 2.05 27.70 -0.64
C TYR A 23 3.49 28.24 -0.61
N TYR A 24 3.72 29.34 0.10
CA TYR A 24 5.06 29.94 0.21
C TYR A 24 6.00 29.15 1.14
N ASN A 25 5.45 28.27 1.97
CA ASN A 25 6.20 27.38 2.86
C ASN A 25 6.22 25.92 2.35
N ASP A 26 5.57 25.66 1.20
CA ASP A 26 5.61 24.37 0.51
C ASP A 26 6.63 24.45 -0.64
N SER A 27 7.78 23.80 -0.45
CA SER A 27 8.84 23.75 -1.45
C SER A 27 8.39 23.15 -2.81
N VAL A 28 7.40 22.24 -2.81
CA VAL A 28 6.83 21.68 -4.04
C VAL A 28 5.99 22.74 -4.73
N ALA A 29 5.15 23.47 -3.99
CA ALA A 29 4.36 24.56 -4.54
C ALA A 29 5.24 25.68 -5.11
N VAL A 30 6.25 26.15 -4.37
CA VAL A 30 7.18 27.19 -4.83
C VAL A 30 7.90 26.75 -6.10
N GLY A 31 8.47 25.55 -6.11
CA GLY A 31 9.14 25.02 -7.29
C GLY A 31 8.20 24.90 -8.48
N ALA A 32 6.99 24.38 -8.25
CA ALA A 32 6.03 24.14 -9.32
C ALA A 32 5.53 25.44 -9.95
N SER A 33 5.46 26.53 -9.18
CA SER A 33 5.17 27.86 -9.73
C SER A 33 6.24 28.28 -10.73
N ALA A 34 7.52 28.13 -10.37
CA ALA A 34 8.64 28.48 -11.24
C ALA A 34 8.72 27.61 -12.51
N ALA A 35 8.30 26.35 -12.42
CA ALA A 35 8.16 25.45 -13.56
C ALA A 35 7.00 25.87 -14.48
N MET A 36 5.83 26.17 -13.90
CA MET A 36 4.64 26.62 -14.63
C MET A 36 4.92 27.91 -15.42
N GLU A 37 5.63 28.88 -14.82
CA GLU A 37 6.03 30.13 -15.49
C GLU A 37 6.86 29.91 -16.76
N ARG A 38 7.55 28.77 -16.86
CA ARG A 38 8.34 28.36 -18.01
C ARG A 38 7.60 27.38 -18.93
N GLY A 39 6.29 27.20 -18.72
CA GLY A 39 5.45 26.32 -19.52
C GLY A 39 5.66 24.83 -19.25
N ILE A 40 6.24 24.46 -18.11
CA ILE A 40 6.51 23.08 -17.73
C ILE A 40 5.35 22.56 -16.87
N LEU A 41 4.72 21.47 -17.29
CA LEU A 41 3.65 20.83 -16.53
C LEU A 41 4.21 20.08 -15.32
N VAL A 42 3.63 20.28 -14.14
CA VAL A 42 3.98 19.54 -12.92
C VAL A 42 2.83 18.63 -12.51
N SER A 43 3.10 17.32 -12.45
CA SER A 43 2.17 16.28 -12.03
C SER A 43 2.60 15.73 -10.67
N CYS A 44 1.75 15.83 -9.65
CA CYS A 44 2.03 15.31 -8.32
C CYS A 44 0.94 14.36 -7.80
N SER A 45 1.31 13.42 -6.93
CA SER A 45 0.34 12.55 -6.25
C SER A 45 -0.47 13.31 -5.19
N ALA A 46 -1.76 12.97 -5.05
CA ALA A 46 -2.63 13.53 -4.00
C ALA A 46 -2.31 13.05 -2.58
N GLY A 47 -1.55 11.96 -2.43
CA GLY A 47 -1.23 11.33 -1.15
C GLY A 47 -2.08 10.08 -0.86
N ASN A 48 -1.65 9.28 0.12
CA ASN A 48 -2.23 7.97 0.45
C ASN A 48 -2.93 7.95 1.81
N ALA A 49 -3.23 9.13 2.39
CA ALA A 49 -3.75 9.27 3.74
C ALA A 49 -5.29 9.19 3.85
N GLY A 50 -5.99 8.94 2.73
CA GLY A 50 -7.44 8.74 2.73
C GLY A 50 -7.90 7.55 3.60
N PRO A 51 -9.21 7.37 3.82
CA PRO A 51 -10.34 8.07 3.19
C PRO A 51 -10.89 9.25 4.01
N ASN A 52 -10.23 9.65 5.10
CA ASN A 52 -10.74 10.72 5.96
C ASN A 52 -10.84 12.05 5.19
N TYR A 53 -11.89 12.82 5.48
CA TYR A 53 -12.21 14.04 4.74
C TYR A 53 -11.27 15.22 5.06
N TYR A 54 -10.56 15.17 6.19
CA TYR A 54 -9.76 16.29 6.69
C TYR A 54 -8.28 16.04 6.48
N SER A 55 -7.64 16.93 5.70
CA SER A 55 -6.18 17.03 5.58
C SER A 55 -5.44 15.79 5.07
N CYS A 56 -6.10 14.97 4.26
CA CYS A 56 -5.49 13.79 3.63
C CYS A 56 -4.81 14.08 2.28
N LEU A 57 -5.03 15.28 1.73
CA LEU A 57 -4.48 15.71 0.45
C LEU A 57 -3.13 16.42 0.62
N SER A 58 -2.25 16.18 -0.33
CA SER A 58 -0.97 16.86 -0.54
C SER A 58 -1.00 17.61 -1.88
N ASN A 59 -0.04 18.52 -2.09
CA ASN A 59 0.19 19.18 -3.37
C ASN A 59 -1.05 19.93 -3.90
N VAL A 60 -1.71 20.72 -3.05
CA VAL A 60 -3.01 21.36 -3.36
C VAL A 60 -2.89 22.69 -4.11
N ALA A 61 -1.66 23.10 -4.49
CA ALA A 61 -1.46 24.35 -5.20
C ALA A 61 -2.11 24.31 -6.59
N PRO A 62 -2.77 25.40 -7.03
CA PRO A 62 -3.60 25.38 -8.25
C PRO A 62 -2.81 25.21 -9.54
N TRP A 63 -1.48 25.41 -9.50
CA TRP A 63 -0.57 25.19 -10.62
C TRP A 63 0.02 23.77 -10.70
N ILE A 64 -0.36 22.89 -9.77
CA ILE A 64 0.02 21.49 -9.78
C ILE A 64 -1.15 20.65 -10.28
N THR A 65 -0.87 19.71 -11.19
CA THR A 65 -1.85 18.68 -11.55
C THR A 65 -1.79 17.57 -10.51
N THR A 66 -2.79 17.55 -9.62
CA THR A 66 -2.83 16.63 -8.47
C THR A 66 -3.63 15.38 -8.79
N ILE A 67 -2.96 14.24 -8.76
CA ILE A 67 -3.46 12.96 -9.26
C ILE A 67 -3.93 12.07 -8.11
N GLY A 68 -5.21 11.71 -8.14
CA GLY A 68 -5.79 10.67 -7.29
C GLY A 68 -5.46 9.26 -7.77
N ALA A 69 -5.60 8.27 -6.89
CA ALA A 69 -5.45 6.87 -7.22
C ALA A 69 -6.82 6.22 -7.44
N ASP A 70 -6.93 5.38 -8.46
CA ASP A 70 -8.09 4.54 -8.72
C ASP A 70 -7.64 3.11 -9.10
N THR A 71 -8.59 2.19 -9.09
CA THR A 71 -8.40 0.80 -9.50
C THR A 71 -8.51 0.63 -11.02
N LEU A 72 -7.83 -0.39 -11.55
CA LEU A 72 -7.96 -0.81 -12.95
C LEU A 72 -8.79 -2.10 -13.00
N ASP A 73 -9.33 -2.42 -14.18
CA ASP A 73 -10.09 -3.66 -14.42
C ASP A 73 -9.23 -4.95 -14.29
N ARG A 74 -7.90 -4.80 -14.20
CA ARG A 74 -6.97 -5.92 -14.03
C ARG A 74 -6.88 -6.33 -12.56
N ASP A 75 -7.14 -7.61 -12.30
CA ASP A 75 -7.00 -8.23 -10.97
C ASP A 75 -5.97 -9.39 -10.96
N PHE A 76 -5.53 -9.79 -9.78
CA PHE A 76 -4.59 -10.89 -9.54
C PHE A 76 -5.25 -11.97 -8.67
N PRO A 77 -6.15 -12.77 -9.25
CA PRO A 77 -6.99 -13.68 -8.48
C PRO A 77 -6.19 -14.81 -7.84
N ALA A 78 -6.56 -15.15 -6.61
CA ALA A 78 -6.10 -16.29 -5.86
C ALA A 78 -7.31 -17.06 -5.32
N TYR A 79 -7.27 -18.38 -5.44
CA TYR A 79 -8.38 -19.25 -5.07
C TYR A 79 -7.99 -20.12 -3.88
N VAL A 80 -8.90 -20.21 -2.91
CA VAL A 80 -8.78 -21.11 -1.75
C VAL A 80 -9.97 -22.05 -1.74
N SER A 81 -9.71 -23.33 -1.96
CA SER A 81 -10.70 -24.39 -1.88
C SER A 81 -10.52 -25.17 -0.58
N LEU A 82 -11.58 -25.24 0.22
CA LEU A 82 -11.62 -26.03 1.44
C LEU A 82 -12.20 -27.41 1.16
N GLU A 83 -11.81 -28.40 1.97
CA GLU A 83 -12.32 -29.77 1.88
C GLU A 83 -13.85 -29.84 2.06
N ASN A 84 -14.44 -28.92 2.82
CA ASN A 84 -15.90 -28.83 3.01
C ASN A 84 -16.67 -28.28 1.79
N GLY A 85 -16.00 -28.13 0.64
CA GLY A 85 -16.58 -27.65 -0.61
C GLY A 85 -16.74 -26.13 -0.69
N LYS A 86 -16.34 -25.37 0.34
CA LYS A 86 -16.34 -23.90 0.27
C LYS A 86 -15.15 -23.42 -0.56
N ASN A 87 -15.44 -22.56 -1.53
CA ASN A 87 -14.44 -21.91 -2.38
C ASN A 87 -14.46 -20.41 -2.12
N PHE A 88 -13.27 -19.83 -1.96
CA PHE A 88 -13.05 -18.40 -1.79
C PHE A 88 -12.19 -17.90 -2.94
N SER A 89 -12.58 -16.75 -3.50
CA SER A 89 -11.80 -16.01 -4.48
C SER A 89 -11.37 -14.71 -3.83
N ASP A 90 -10.07 -14.43 -3.88
CA ASP A 90 -9.47 -13.22 -3.35
C ASP A 90 -8.29 -12.81 -4.25
N VAL A 91 -7.42 -11.94 -3.78
CA VAL A 91 -6.30 -11.38 -4.54
C VAL A 91 -4.95 -11.73 -3.91
N SER A 92 -3.96 -12.05 -4.74
CA SER A 92 -2.59 -12.28 -4.29
C SER A 92 -1.57 -11.85 -5.33
N LEU A 93 -0.51 -11.18 -4.86
CA LEU A 93 0.68 -10.84 -5.65
C LEU A 93 1.87 -11.75 -5.31
N TYR A 94 1.63 -12.88 -4.64
CA TYR A 94 2.68 -13.81 -4.27
C TYR A 94 3.33 -14.43 -5.52
N SER A 95 4.63 -14.22 -5.68
CA SER A 95 5.43 -14.71 -6.82
C SER A 95 6.46 -15.77 -6.41
N GLY A 96 6.36 -16.31 -5.20
CA GLY A 96 7.28 -17.32 -4.68
C GLY A 96 6.95 -18.75 -5.13
N LYS A 97 7.44 -19.74 -4.38
CA LYS A 97 7.21 -21.15 -4.69
C LYS A 97 5.72 -21.48 -4.48
N PRO A 98 5.08 -22.15 -5.45
CA PRO A 98 3.70 -22.56 -5.28
C PRO A 98 3.56 -23.49 -4.06
N LEU A 99 2.39 -23.43 -3.44
CA LEU A 99 2.03 -24.41 -2.43
C LEU A 99 1.93 -25.81 -3.08
N PRO A 100 2.15 -26.89 -2.31
CA PRO A 100 1.90 -28.24 -2.81
C PRO A 100 0.44 -28.41 -3.25
N ASP A 101 0.20 -29.26 -4.25
CA ASP A 101 -1.16 -29.59 -4.71
C ASP A 101 -1.98 -30.42 -3.69
N SER A 102 -1.37 -30.80 -2.56
CA SER A 102 -2.02 -31.53 -1.48
C SER A 102 -2.80 -30.61 -0.54
N LEU A 103 -3.89 -31.14 0.03
CA LEU A 103 -4.59 -30.47 1.14
C LEU A 103 -3.62 -30.14 2.28
N MET A 104 -3.63 -28.89 2.72
CA MET A 104 -2.84 -28.43 3.85
C MET A 104 -3.76 -28.03 5.00
N GLU A 105 -3.33 -28.37 6.21
CA GLU A 105 -3.98 -27.87 7.41
C GLU A 105 -3.78 -26.36 7.53
N PHE A 106 -4.82 -25.67 8.01
CA PHE A 106 -4.72 -24.28 8.40
C PHE A 106 -5.07 -24.10 9.87
N ILE A 107 -4.50 -23.08 10.49
CA ILE A 107 -4.74 -22.72 11.88
C ILE A 107 -5.09 -21.23 11.98
N TYR A 108 -6.12 -20.92 12.76
CA TYR A 108 -6.43 -19.54 13.10
C TYR A 108 -5.44 -19.02 14.14
N THR A 109 -4.90 -17.81 13.92
CA THR A 109 -3.87 -17.21 14.76
C THR A 109 -4.23 -17.16 16.23
N GLY A 110 -5.50 -16.92 16.58
CA GLY A 110 -5.96 -16.90 17.97
C GLY A 110 -5.72 -18.22 18.73
N ASN A 111 -5.56 -19.34 18.02
CA ASN A 111 -5.25 -20.65 18.61
C ASN A 111 -3.73 -20.95 18.63
N ALA A 112 -2.95 -20.13 17.94
CA ALA A 112 -1.51 -20.29 17.70
C ALA A 112 -0.63 -19.23 18.41
N THR A 113 -1.24 -18.38 19.24
CA THR A 113 -0.56 -17.31 19.99
C THR A 113 -0.75 -17.50 21.50
N ASN A 114 0.23 -17.06 22.29
CA ASN A 114 0.10 -16.90 23.75
C ASN A 114 -0.23 -15.45 24.15
N VAL A 115 -0.30 -14.55 23.17
CA VAL A 115 -0.59 -13.14 23.40
C VAL A 115 -2.09 -12.92 23.24
N THR A 116 -2.72 -12.43 24.30
CA THR A 116 -4.16 -12.18 24.34
C THR A 116 -4.55 -11.15 23.27
N ASN A 117 -5.57 -11.46 22.47
CA ASN A 117 -6.11 -10.62 21.38
C ASN A 117 -5.14 -10.38 20.20
N GLU A 118 -4.12 -11.22 20.04
CA GLU A 118 -3.12 -11.07 18.99
C GLU A 118 -3.44 -11.94 17.77
N ASN A 119 -4.50 -11.61 17.03
CA ASN A 119 -4.91 -12.36 15.82
C ASN A 119 -4.27 -11.82 14.54
N LEU A 120 -3.35 -10.87 14.66
CA LEU A 120 -2.82 -10.07 13.55
C LEU A 120 -1.55 -10.64 12.90
N CYS A 121 -1.06 -11.79 13.36
CA CYS A 121 0.20 -12.39 12.90
C CYS A 121 1.38 -11.39 13.02
N MET A 122 1.48 -10.73 14.17
CA MET A 122 2.62 -9.88 14.44
C MET A 122 3.89 -10.71 14.58
N VAL A 123 5.02 -10.09 14.24
CA VAL A 123 6.31 -10.76 14.30
C VAL A 123 6.59 -11.13 15.75
N GLY A 124 6.91 -12.41 15.98
CA GLY A 124 7.25 -12.95 17.30
C GLY A 124 6.05 -13.35 18.17
N THR A 125 4.82 -13.31 17.65
CA THR A 125 3.63 -13.70 18.44
C THR A 125 3.12 -15.10 18.15
N LEU A 126 3.50 -15.67 17.00
CA LEU A 126 3.16 -17.04 16.62
C LEU A 126 4.05 -18.04 17.35
N ILE A 127 3.45 -19.12 17.83
CA ILE A 127 4.16 -20.26 18.44
C ILE A 127 4.65 -21.17 17.31
N PRO A 128 5.97 -21.28 17.04
CA PRO A 128 6.50 -21.99 15.88
C PRO A 128 6.03 -23.44 15.78
N GLU A 129 5.92 -24.13 16.92
CA GLU A 129 5.51 -25.53 16.98
C GLU A 129 4.04 -25.75 16.56
N LYS A 130 3.19 -24.72 16.67
CA LYS A 130 1.78 -24.80 16.28
C LYS A 130 1.54 -24.47 14.81
N VAL A 131 2.43 -23.69 14.19
CA VAL A 131 2.25 -23.15 12.83
C VAL A 131 3.13 -23.83 11.78
N ALA A 132 4.17 -24.56 12.20
CA ALA A 132 5.09 -25.24 11.28
C ALA A 132 4.35 -26.16 10.30
N GLY A 133 4.54 -25.92 9.00
CA GLY A 133 3.94 -26.71 7.91
C GLY A 133 2.44 -26.47 7.67
N LYS A 134 1.86 -25.44 8.28
CA LYS A 134 0.43 -25.10 8.17
C LYS A 134 0.23 -23.73 7.52
N ILE A 135 -0.95 -23.51 6.96
CA ILE A 135 -1.41 -22.17 6.56
C ILE A 135 -1.90 -21.44 7.80
N VAL A 136 -1.45 -20.21 8.04
CA VAL A 136 -1.93 -19.40 9.18
C VAL A 136 -2.97 -18.40 8.69
N LEU A 137 -4.16 -18.42 9.31
CA LEU A 137 -5.24 -17.48 9.04
C LEU A 137 -5.17 -16.29 10.02
N CYS A 138 -4.87 -15.10 9.48
CA CYS A 138 -4.67 -13.87 10.22
C CYS A 138 -5.82 -12.88 9.99
N ASP A 139 -6.24 -12.17 11.03
CA ASP A 139 -7.20 -11.07 10.90
C ASP A 139 -6.53 -9.86 10.26
N GLN A 140 -7.30 -9.05 9.52
CA GLN A 140 -6.85 -7.73 9.07
C GLN A 140 -6.65 -6.79 10.27
N GLY A 141 -5.62 -5.94 10.21
CA GLY A 141 -5.32 -5.00 11.29
C GLY A 141 -4.23 -4.01 10.92
N ILE A 142 -3.51 -3.53 11.93
CA ILE A 142 -2.58 -2.39 11.83
C ILE A 142 -1.25 -2.69 11.13
N ASN A 143 -0.77 -3.93 11.16
CA ASN A 143 0.48 -4.33 10.53
C ASN A 143 0.31 -4.62 9.03
N ALA A 144 1.37 -4.36 8.26
CA ALA A 144 1.35 -4.56 6.82
C ALA A 144 1.10 -6.03 6.46
N ARG A 145 0.30 -6.29 5.42
CA ARG A 145 0.04 -7.66 4.92
C ARG A 145 1.33 -8.41 4.57
N VAL A 146 2.32 -7.70 4.01
CA VAL A 146 3.65 -8.24 3.71
C VAL A 146 4.38 -8.67 4.98
N GLN A 147 4.27 -7.89 6.06
CA GLN A 147 4.90 -8.22 7.34
C GLN A 147 4.33 -9.52 7.93
N LYS A 148 3.02 -9.77 7.76
CA LYS A 148 2.38 -11.01 8.22
C LYS A 148 2.91 -12.26 7.52
N GLY A 149 3.29 -12.14 6.26
CA GLY A 149 3.89 -13.24 5.49
C GLY A 149 5.34 -13.57 5.88
N SER A 150 5.96 -12.72 6.70
CA SER A 150 7.33 -12.91 7.21
C SER A 150 7.37 -13.43 8.66
N SER A 151 6.20 -13.56 9.31
CA SER A 151 6.05 -13.95 10.72
C SER A 151 6.14 -15.46 10.95
#